data_AF-A0A1E1W0C6-F1
#
_entry.id   AF-A0A1E1W0C6-F1
#
_cell.length_a   1.000
_cell.length_b   1.000
_cell.length_c   1.000
_cell.angle_alpha   90.00
_cell.angle_beta   90.00
_cell.angle_gamma   90.00
#
_symmetry.space_group_name_H-M   'P 1'
#
loop_
_entity.id
_entity.type
_entity.pdbx_description
1 polymer ?
#
loop_
_entity_poly.entity_id
_entity_poly.type
_entity_poly.pdbx_seq_one_letter_code
_entity_poly.pdbx_strand_id
1 'polypeptide(L)'
;MGDGNSSYQNSDDGSRCSNDSYAVPGVSEFAPQHNANQSPPSWNRGLTKEDISYMQRLGLLSTSGLIMEVKKLHDLAYQLGLEEAKEMTRGKYLNIFSRRQR
;
A
#
# COMPACT_ATOMS: atom_id res chain seq x y z
N MET A 1 25.82 56.72 -12.21
CA MET A 1 25.83 55.65 -11.20
C MET A 1 24.44 55.54 -10.62
N GLY A 2 23.73 54.46 -10.93
CA GLY A 2 22.41 54.16 -10.41
C GLY A 2 22.29 52.64 -10.39
N ASP A 3 22.43 52.08 -9.19
CA ASP A 3 22.41 50.64 -8.94
C ASP A 3 21.00 50.09 -9.16
N GLY A 4 20.80 49.39 -10.27
CA GLY A 4 19.60 48.63 -10.56
C GLY A 4 19.66 47.28 -9.85
N ASN A 5 19.09 47.23 -8.65
CA ASN A 5 18.96 46.04 -7.81
C ASN A 5 18.17 44.93 -8.53
N SER A 6 18.88 43.87 -8.92
CA SER A 6 18.32 42.66 -9.53
C SER A 6 17.83 41.69 -8.44
N SER A 7 16.59 41.86 -7.97
CA SER A 7 15.92 40.81 -7.19
C SER A 7 15.19 39.85 -8.14
N TYR A 8 15.84 38.74 -8.46
CA TYR A 8 15.15 37.55 -8.94
C TYR A 8 14.23 37.06 -7.82
N GLN A 9 12.94 37.33 -7.95
CA GLN A 9 11.92 36.67 -7.13
C GLN A 9 11.88 35.20 -7.54
N ASN A 10 12.49 34.34 -6.74
CA ASN A 10 12.22 32.91 -6.74
C ASN A 10 10.77 32.70 -6.32
N SER A 11 9.87 32.54 -7.29
CA SER A 11 8.58 31.92 -7.07
C SER A 11 8.73 30.44 -7.34
N ASP A 12 9.29 29.73 -6.36
CA ASP A 12 9.12 28.30 -6.20
C ASP A 12 7.63 28.02 -5.96
N ASP A 13 6.81 28.05 -7.02
CA ASP A 13 5.56 27.29 -7.04
C ASP A 13 5.95 25.83 -7.24
N GLY A 14 6.50 25.26 -6.17
CA GLY A 14 6.52 23.84 -5.96
C GLY A 14 5.08 23.39 -5.90
N SER A 15 4.53 23.11 -7.09
CA SER A 15 3.33 22.31 -7.29
C SER A 15 3.54 21.03 -6.50
N ARG A 16 3.11 21.07 -5.23
CA ARG A 16 2.88 19.91 -4.41
C ARG A 16 2.03 19.02 -5.29
N CYS A 17 2.63 17.96 -5.81
CA CYS A 17 1.90 16.83 -6.33
C CYS A 17 0.81 16.57 -5.32
N SER A 18 -0.42 16.93 -5.73
CA SER A 18 -1.61 16.78 -4.93
C SER A 18 -1.52 15.38 -4.37
N ASN A 19 -1.58 15.28 -3.05
CA ASN A 19 -1.74 14.01 -2.38
C ASN A 19 -3.17 13.58 -2.73
N ASP A 20 -3.38 13.20 -4.00
CA ASP A 20 -4.53 12.48 -4.49
C ASP A 20 -4.38 11.10 -3.86
N SER A 21 -4.64 11.10 -2.56
CA SER A 21 -4.99 9.95 -1.78
C SER A 21 -6.12 9.34 -2.59
N TYR A 22 -5.81 8.27 -3.32
CA TYR A 22 -6.78 7.36 -3.90
C TYR A 22 -7.51 6.72 -2.72
N ALA A 23 -8.30 7.52 -2.02
CA ALA A 23 -9.15 7.10 -0.94
C ALA A 23 -10.24 6.29 -1.63
N VAL A 24 -10.05 4.97 -1.62
CA VAL A 24 -11.06 4.03 -2.13
C VAL A 24 -12.35 4.36 -1.37
N PRO A 25 -13.40 4.85 -2.06
CA PRO A 25 -14.61 5.29 -1.39
C PRO A 25 -15.15 4.16 -0.51
N GLY A 26 -15.29 4.41 0.78
CA GLY A 26 -15.72 3.42 1.77
C GLY A 26 -14.61 2.79 2.62
N VAL A 27 -13.31 2.89 2.30
CA VAL A 27 -12.25 2.30 3.15
C VAL A 27 -11.81 3.20 4.30
N SER A 28 -11.86 4.53 4.10
CA SER A 28 -11.42 5.50 5.10
C SER A 28 -12.26 5.46 6.40
N GLU A 29 -13.49 4.94 6.32
CA GLU A 29 -14.41 4.82 7.44
C GLU A 29 -14.12 3.59 8.33
N PHE A 30 -13.41 2.59 7.82
CA PHE A 30 -13.07 1.34 8.52
C PHE A 30 -11.58 1.19 8.82
N ALA A 31 -10.78 2.21 8.51
CA ALA A 31 -9.38 2.22 8.89
C ALA A 31 -9.29 2.12 10.43
N PRO A 32 -8.58 1.12 10.97
CA PRO A 32 -8.48 0.93 12.41
C PRO A 32 -7.87 2.17 13.05
N GLN A 33 -8.56 2.74 14.04
CA GLN A 33 -8.00 3.81 14.87
C GLN A 33 -6.73 3.26 15.53
N HIS A 34 -5.59 3.92 15.29
CA HIS A 34 -4.29 3.50 15.79
C HIS A 34 -4.32 3.46 17.32
N ASN A 35 -4.38 2.25 17.89
CA ASN A 35 -4.28 2.07 19.33
C ASN A 35 -2.79 1.97 19.67
N ALA A 36 -2.31 2.83 20.58
CA ALA A 36 -0.90 2.86 20.99
C ALA A 36 -0.37 1.52 21.59
N ASN A 37 -1.27 0.58 21.90
CA ASN A 37 -0.95 -0.77 22.41
C ASN A 37 -0.92 -1.85 21.32
N GLN A 38 -1.08 -1.51 20.04
CA GLN A 38 -0.98 -2.48 18.95
C GLN A 38 0.49 -2.81 18.70
N SER A 39 0.85 -4.08 18.87
CA SER A 39 2.14 -4.59 18.40
C SER A 39 2.33 -4.22 16.93
N PRO A 40 3.56 -3.88 16.49
CA PRO A 40 3.82 -3.52 15.11
C PRO A 40 3.23 -4.58 14.17
N PRO A 41 2.56 -4.17 13.08
CA PRO A 41 1.98 -5.11 12.16
C PRO A 41 3.06 -6.04 11.60
N SER A 42 2.71 -7.28 11.30
CA SER A 42 3.68 -8.33 10.95
C SER A 42 4.58 -7.97 9.78
N TRP A 43 4.08 -7.16 8.83
CA TRP A 43 4.85 -6.65 7.69
C TRP A 43 5.92 -5.61 8.05
N ASN A 44 5.80 -4.95 9.20
CA ASN A 44 6.77 -3.96 9.69
C ASN A 44 7.87 -4.59 10.55
N ARG A 45 7.85 -5.92 10.70
CA ARG A 45 8.88 -6.65 11.44
C ARG A 45 10.15 -6.72 10.59
N GLY A 46 11.32 -6.78 11.25
CA GLY A 46 12.59 -7.00 10.56
C GLY A 46 12.62 -8.35 9.83
N LEU A 47 13.54 -8.48 8.87
CA LEU A 47 13.72 -9.72 8.09
C LEU A 47 14.00 -10.91 9.01
N THR A 48 13.14 -11.92 8.90
CA THR A 48 13.31 -13.19 9.61
C THR A 48 14.35 -14.07 8.91
N LYS A 49 14.80 -15.13 9.58
CA LYS A 49 15.72 -16.11 8.99
C LYS A 49 15.08 -16.80 7.78
N GLU A 50 13.77 -17.00 7.86
CA GLU A 50 12.95 -17.60 6.83
C GLU A 50 12.90 -16.69 5.59
N ASP A 51 12.75 -15.37 5.77
CA ASP A 51 12.76 -14.40 4.67
C ASP A 51 14.11 -14.39 3.95
N ILE A 52 15.22 -14.42 4.71
CA ILE A 52 16.58 -14.49 4.15
C ILE A 52 16.76 -15.77 3.34
N SER A 53 16.27 -16.91 3.85
CA SER A 53 16.34 -18.19 3.16
C SER A 53 15.50 -18.19 1.88
N TYR A 54 14.34 -17.52 1.88
CA TYR A 54 13.50 -17.39 0.70
C TYR A 54 14.15 -16.49 -0.37
N MET A 55 14.74 -15.36 0.02
CA MET A 55 15.49 -14.50 -0.90
C MET A 55 16.66 -15.24 -1.57
N GLN A 56 17.42 -16.02 -0.79
CA GLN A 56 18.50 -16.85 -1.33
C GLN A 56 17.96 -17.88 -2.33
N ARG A 57 16.85 -18.56 -2.01
CA ARG A 57 16.21 -19.50 -2.94
C ARG A 57 15.83 -18.83 -4.25
N LEU A 58 15.24 -17.64 -4.21
CA LEU A 58 14.89 -16.88 -5.41
C LEU A 58 16.12 -16.49 -6.23
N GLY A 59 17.22 -16.09 -5.57
CA GLY A 59 18.48 -15.75 -6.24
C GLY A 59 19.20 -16.94 -6.90
N LEU A 60 18.89 -18.17 -6.50
CA LEU A 60 19.43 -19.39 -7.10
C LEU A 60 18.61 -19.90 -8.30
N LEU A 61 17.45 -19.30 -8.60
CA LEU A 61 16.62 -19.71 -9.74
C LEU A 61 17.26 -19.30 -11.07
N SER A 62 17.08 -20.13 -12.09
CA SER A 62 17.35 -19.72 -13.47
C SER A 62 16.34 -18.67 -13.92
N THR A 63 16.64 -17.92 -14.98
CA THR A 63 15.74 -16.90 -15.53
C THR A 63 14.33 -17.45 -15.81
N SER A 64 14.24 -18.67 -16.35
CA SER A 64 12.96 -19.34 -16.56
C SER A 64 12.23 -19.66 -15.25
N GLY A 65 12.96 -20.14 -14.24
CA GLY A 65 12.42 -20.39 -12.91
C GLY A 65 11.88 -19.12 -12.24
N LEU A 66 12.60 -18.01 -12.37
CA LEU A 66 12.16 -16.71 -11.84
C LEU A 66 10.88 -16.22 -12.52
N ILE A 67 10.79 -16.32 -13.85
CA ILE A 67 9.59 -15.94 -14.61
C ILE A 67 8.38 -16.77 -14.16
N MET A 68 8.56 -18.08 -13.94
CA MET A 68 7.48 -18.94 -13.44
C MET A 68 7.02 -18.53 -12.03
N GLU A 69 7.94 -18.20 -11.12
CA GLU A 69 7.56 -17.79 -9.76
C GLU A 69 6.84 -16.43 -9.78
N VAL A 70 7.28 -15.49 -10.63
CA VAL A 70 6.57 -14.21 -10.85
C VAL A 70 5.15 -14.45 -11.37
N LYS A 71 4.98 -15.33 -12.36
CA LYS A 71 3.66 -15.67 -12.89
C LYS A 71 2.76 -16.29 -11.82
N LYS A 72 3.29 -17.24 -11.04
CA LYS A 72 2.57 -17.87 -9.94
C LYS A 72 2.11 -16.85 -8.89
N LEU A 73 2.97 -15.89 -8.52
CA LEU A 73 2.61 -14.82 -7.59
C LEU A 73 1.52 -13.91 -8.17
N HIS A 74 1.59 -13.60 -9.46
CA HIS A 74 0.57 -12.83 -10.16
C HIS A 74 -0.79 -13.55 -10.14
N ASP A 75 -0.80 -14.84 -10.47
CA ASP A 75 -2.02 -15.65 -10.48
C ASP A 75 -2.63 -15.75 -9.06
N LEU A 76 -1.79 -15.91 -8.04
CA LEU A 76 -2.22 -15.91 -6.64
C LEU A 76 -2.81 -14.56 -6.21
N ALA A 77 -2.14 -13.45 -6.53
CA ALA A 77 -2.62 -12.12 -6.20
C ALA A 77 -3.98 -11.82 -6.86
N TYR A 78 -4.17 -12.27 -8.10
CA TYR A 78 -5.45 -12.18 -8.79
C TYR A 78 -6.55 -12.97 -8.09
N GLN A 79 -6.28 -14.22 -7.71
CA GLN A 79 -7.24 -15.06 -6.97
C GLN A 79 -7.64 -14.42 -5.64
N LEU A 80 -6.66 -13.95 -4.86
CA LEU A 80 -6.90 -13.28 -3.59
C LEU A 80 -7.75 -12.01 -3.77
N GLY A 81 -7.48 -11.22 -4.81
CA GLY A 81 -8.28 -10.02 -5.10
C GLY A 81 -9.75 -10.33 -5.43
N LEU A 82 -10.01 -11.43 -6.15
CA LEU A 82 -11.38 -11.88 -6.40
C LEU A 82 -12.08 -12.34 -5.11
N GLU A 83 -11.38 -13.08 -4.26
CA GLU A 83 -11.90 -13.54 -2.97
C GLU A 83 -12.21 -12.36 -2.04
N GLU A 84 -11.29 -11.39 -1.94
CA GLU A 84 -11.49 -10.17 -1.17
C GLU A 84 -12.71 -9.38 -1.67
N ALA A 85 -12.83 -9.15 -2.98
CA ALA A 85 -13.96 -8.42 -3.55
C ALA A 85 -15.31 -9.12 -3.27
N LYS A 86 -15.33 -10.45 -3.31
CA LYS A 86 -16.51 -11.25 -2.97
C LYS A 86 -16.87 -11.07 -1.49
N GLU A 87 -15.90 -11.10 -0.61
CA GLU A 87 -16.14 -10.98 0.83
C GLU A 87 -16.52 -9.57 1.25
N MET A 88 -15.95 -8.54 0.60
CA MET A 88 -16.37 -7.15 0.77
C MET A 88 -17.82 -6.95 0.32
N THR A 89 -18.21 -7.55 -0.80
CA THR A 89 -19.60 -7.53 -1.28
C THR A 89 -20.55 -8.23 -0.30
N ARG A 90 -20.14 -9.39 0.22
CA ARG A 90 -20.89 -10.11 1.26
C ARG A 90 -21.05 -9.26 2.52
N GLY A 91 -19.98 -8.62 2.99
CA GLY A 91 -20.00 -7.71 4.13
C GLY A 91 -20.98 -6.55 3.94
N LYS A 92 -21.05 -5.98 2.74
CA LYS A 92 -22.04 -4.95 2.38
C LYS A 92 -23.48 -5.46 2.52
N TYR A 93 -23.80 -6.65 2.01
CA TYR A 93 -25.14 -7.23 2.14
C TYR A 93 -25.51 -7.59 3.58
N LEU A 94 -24.53 -8.00 4.38
CA LEU A 94 -24.71 -8.29 5.80
C LEU A 94 -24.70 -7.03 6.67
N ASN A 95 -24.51 -5.86 6.07
CA ASN A 95 -24.52 -4.57 6.72
C ASN A 95 -23.56 -4.46 7.92
N ILE A 96 -22.46 -5.22 7.93
CA ILE A 96 -21.47 -5.23 9.02
C ILE A 96 -20.66 -3.93 9.09
N PHE A 97 -20.68 -3.18 7.99
CA PHE A 97 -20.06 -1.88 7.82
C PHE A 97 -20.95 -0.73 8.29
N SER A 98 -22.22 -0.97 8.62
CA SER A 98 -23.06 0.09 9.19
C SER A 98 -22.57 0.47 10.58
N ARG A 99 -22.33 1.76 10.80
CA ARG A 99 -22.14 2.27 12.17
C ARG A 99 -23.37 1.95 12.98
N ARG A 100 -23.16 1.38 14.16
CA ARG A 100 -24.17 1.33 15.22
C ARG A 100 -24.46 2.78 15.60
N GLN A 101 -25.48 3.39 15.01
CA GLN A 101 -26.03 4.67 15.45
C GLN A 101 -26.60 4.45 16.85
N ARG A 102 -25.80 4.66 17.89
CA ARG A 102 -26.20 4.70 19.29
C ARG A 102 -25.41 5.77 20.02
#